data_AF-A0A7J9T3E7-F1
#
_entry.id   AF-A0A7J9T3E7-F1
#
_cell.length_a   1.000
_cell.length_b   1.000
_cell.length_c   1.000
_cell.angle_alpha   90.00
_cell.angle_beta   90.00
_cell.angle_gamma   90.00
#
_symmetry.space_group_name_H-M   'P 1'
#
loop_
_entity.id
_entity.type
_entity.pdbx_description
1 polymer ?
#
loop_
_entity_poly.entity_id
_entity_poly.type
_entity_poly.pdbx_seq_one_letter_code
_entity_poly.pdbx_strand_id
1 'polypeptide(L)'
;MESTQLLDLLGNENRRNIIQLLASRPYYVSEIAERLGVGPKAILGHLEQLEQTGLIRAKTNKQRRKYYHITENLKLEVFVSPYSYTMETCTVLQQPQSEKPKSPHRGPTDDSKSIETLKKLNTELFELESRRRQLADQQHKIEGEMTDVMAECVKWIHEVVENYPEEEILMTVLKKPQDMRSLSMSMGLPEYFMEEPIRSLMDRGIINERQINNRQLLTLI
;
A
#
# COMPACT_ATOMS: atom_id res chain seq x y z
N MET A 1 -7.90 -5.53 -5.75
CA MET A 1 -8.79 -4.54 -5.10
C MET A 1 -8.16 -3.17 -5.30
N GLU A 2 -8.95 -2.16 -5.69
CA GLU A 2 -8.44 -0.79 -5.80
C GLU A 2 -8.06 -0.25 -4.42
N SER A 3 -6.93 0.47 -4.31
CA SER A 3 -6.38 0.91 -3.03
C SER A 3 -7.31 1.88 -2.28
N THR A 4 -8.03 2.74 -3.00
CA THR A 4 -9.04 3.65 -2.43
C THR A 4 -10.21 2.90 -1.78
N GLN A 5 -10.70 1.82 -2.41
CA GLN A 5 -11.78 1.00 -1.84
C GLN A 5 -11.36 0.36 -0.51
N LEU A 6 -10.06 0.09 -0.33
CA LEU A 6 -9.54 -0.52 0.88
C LEU A 6 -9.47 0.50 2.02
N LEU A 7 -9.07 1.73 1.71
CA LEU A 7 -9.16 2.82 2.69
C LEU A 7 -10.60 3.09 3.11
N ASP A 8 -11.55 3.12 2.17
CA ASP A 8 -12.98 3.30 2.49
C ASP A 8 -13.49 2.18 3.41
N LEU A 9 -13.10 0.94 3.13
CA LEU A 9 -13.40 -0.21 3.97
C LEU A 9 -12.77 -0.05 5.36
N LEU A 10 -11.48 0.24 5.45
CA LEU A 10 -10.76 0.38 6.71
C LEU A 10 -11.08 1.68 7.46
N GLY A 11 -11.78 2.64 6.85
CA GLY A 11 -12.18 3.91 7.48
C GLY A 11 -13.11 3.73 8.68
N ASN A 12 -13.85 2.61 8.76
CA ASN A 12 -14.74 2.32 9.87
C ASN A 12 -14.02 1.55 10.99
N GLU A 13 -14.12 2.06 12.22
CA GLU A 13 -13.49 1.48 13.41
C GLU A 13 -13.95 0.04 13.70
N ASN A 14 -15.26 -0.24 13.63
CA ASN A 14 -15.76 -1.60 13.86
C ASN A 14 -15.18 -2.59 12.85
N ARG A 15 -15.02 -2.20 11.58
CA ARG A 15 -14.39 -3.05 10.57
C ARG A 15 -12.92 -3.33 10.90
N ARG A 16 -12.16 -2.33 11.38
CA ARG A 16 -10.78 -2.52 11.87
C ARG A 16 -10.73 -3.45 13.09
N ASN A 17 -11.62 -3.27 14.05
CA ASN A 17 -11.70 -4.09 15.26
C ASN A 17 -12.08 -5.55 14.94
N ILE A 18 -12.98 -5.76 13.97
CA ILE A 18 -13.31 -7.10 13.46
C ILE A 18 -12.07 -7.76 12.84
N ILE A 19 -11.35 -7.06 11.97
CA ILE A 19 -10.11 -7.59 11.35
C ILE A 19 -9.08 -7.95 12.43
N GLN A 20 -8.90 -7.08 13.44
CA GLN A 20 -7.99 -7.33 14.56
C GLN A 20 -8.36 -8.60 15.34
N LEU A 21 -9.66 -8.85 15.58
CA LEU A 21 -10.11 -10.11 16.19
C LEU A 21 -9.77 -11.30 15.28
N LEU A 22 -10.12 -11.22 14.00
CA LEU A 22 -9.92 -12.31 13.03
C LEU A 22 -8.44 -12.65 12.78
N ALA A 23 -7.52 -11.71 13.00
CA ALA A 23 -6.08 -11.94 12.92
C ALA A 23 -5.56 -12.90 14.00
N SER A 24 -6.24 -13.02 15.14
CA SER A 24 -5.83 -13.93 16.23
C SER A 24 -6.32 -15.36 16.01
N ARG A 25 -7.57 -15.52 15.57
CA ARG A 25 -8.21 -16.80 15.22
C ARG A 25 -9.51 -16.55 14.47
N PRO A 26 -10.13 -17.57 13.85
CA PRO A 26 -11.48 -17.44 13.33
C PRO A 26 -12.52 -17.19 14.44
N TYR A 27 -13.49 -16.32 14.18
CA TYR A 27 -14.61 -16.00 15.09
C TYR A 27 -15.97 -16.15 14.41
N TYR A 28 -17.01 -16.44 15.19
CA TYR A 28 -18.41 -16.35 14.74
C TYR A 28 -19.07 -15.05 15.22
N VAL A 29 -20.20 -14.69 14.58
CA VAL A 29 -20.85 -13.37 14.71
C VAL A 29 -21.12 -12.98 16.17
N SER A 30 -21.65 -13.87 17.00
CA SER A 30 -21.98 -13.52 18.39
C SER A 30 -20.75 -13.33 19.28
N GLU A 31 -19.63 -14.02 19.06
CA GLU A 31 -18.39 -13.72 19.81
C GLU A 31 -17.87 -12.33 19.47
N ILE A 32 -17.97 -11.94 18.20
CA ILE A 32 -17.54 -10.62 17.73
C ILE A 32 -18.45 -9.55 18.33
N ALA A 33 -19.77 -9.76 18.27
CA ALA A 33 -20.76 -8.85 18.84
C ALA A 33 -20.54 -8.62 20.35
N GLU A 34 -20.32 -9.70 21.10
CA GLU A 34 -20.05 -9.64 22.53
C GLU A 34 -18.75 -8.89 22.85
N ARG A 35 -17.65 -9.21 22.14
CA ARG A 35 -16.35 -8.56 22.36
C ARG A 35 -16.32 -7.08 22.00
N LEU A 36 -17.05 -6.69 20.97
CA LEU A 36 -17.07 -5.31 20.49
C LEU A 36 -18.19 -4.47 21.14
N GLY A 37 -19.11 -5.10 21.88
CA GLY A 37 -20.29 -4.40 22.44
C GLY A 37 -21.24 -3.87 21.36
N VAL A 38 -21.22 -4.47 20.17
CA VAL A 38 -22.01 -4.03 19.00
C VAL A 38 -23.08 -5.07 18.68
N GLY A 39 -24.29 -4.61 18.36
CA GLY A 39 -25.40 -5.49 18.04
C GLY A 39 -25.10 -6.48 16.89
N PRO A 40 -25.52 -7.75 16.97
CA PRO A 40 -25.19 -8.79 15.96
C PRO A 40 -25.58 -8.41 14.52
N LYS A 41 -26.67 -7.66 14.34
CA LYS A 41 -27.13 -7.19 13.02
C LYS A 41 -26.13 -6.23 12.37
N ALA A 42 -25.53 -5.33 13.16
CA ALA A 42 -24.51 -4.40 12.68
C ALA A 42 -23.21 -5.13 12.35
N ILE A 43 -22.79 -6.08 13.21
CA ILE A 43 -21.62 -6.93 12.93
C ILE A 43 -21.81 -7.74 11.64
N LEU A 44 -22.99 -8.30 11.42
CA LEU A 44 -23.28 -9.04 10.18
C LEU A 44 -23.09 -8.16 8.95
N GLY A 45 -23.60 -6.93 8.96
CA GLY A 45 -23.41 -5.98 7.85
C GLY A 45 -21.93 -5.63 7.63
N HIS A 46 -21.15 -5.44 8.69
CA HIS A 46 -19.70 -5.22 8.56
C HIS A 46 -18.97 -6.44 7.98
N LEU A 47 -19.33 -7.65 8.42
CA LEU A 47 -18.76 -8.90 7.90
C LEU A 47 -19.12 -9.13 6.44
N GLU A 48 -20.34 -8.80 6.02
CA GLU A 48 -20.76 -8.88 4.60
C GLU A 48 -19.92 -7.95 3.73
N GLN A 49 -19.70 -6.70 4.15
CA GLN A 49 -18.84 -5.77 3.43
C GLN A 49 -17.39 -6.24 3.34
N LEU A 50 -16.84 -6.78 4.44
CA LEU A 50 -15.49 -7.35 4.48
C LEU A 50 -15.37 -8.62 3.61
N GLU A 51 -16.42 -9.44 3.54
CA GLU A 51 -16.47 -10.66 2.74
C GLU A 51 -16.57 -10.33 1.24
N GLN A 52 -17.30 -9.27 0.87
CA GLN A 52 -17.43 -8.79 -0.52
C GLN A 52 -16.10 -8.32 -1.13
N THR A 53 -15.19 -7.77 -0.32
CA THR A 53 -13.86 -7.36 -0.82
C THR A 53 -12.90 -8.54 -0.97
N GLY A 54 -13.29 -9.72 -0.48
CA GLY A 54 -12.44 -10.91 -0.49
C GLY A 54 -11.41 -10.96 0.64
N LEU A 55 -11.35 -9.96 1.52
CA LEU A 55 -10.39 -9.89 2.64
C LEU A 55 -10.65 -10.95 3.72
N ILE A 56 -11.92 -11.33 3.88
CA ILE A 56 -12.33 -12.42 4.77
C ILE A 56 -13.20 -13.41 4.01
N ARG A 57 -13.24 -14.65 4.50
CA ARG A 57 -14.21 -15.66 4.08
C ARG A 57 -14.82 -16.35 5.27
N ALA A 58 -16.02 -16.82 5.06
CA ALA A 58 -16.65 -17.71 6.00
C ALA A 58 -16.42 -19.19 5.70
N LYS A 59 -16.25 -19.96 6.78
CA LYS A 59 -16.23 -21.42 6.77
C LYS A 59 -17.22 -21.95 7.77
N THR A 60 -18.08 -22.85 7.33
CA THR A 60 -19.05 -23.51 8.20
C THR A 60 -18.42 -24.73 8.85
N ASN A 61 -18.51 -24.82 10.18
CA ASN A 61 -18.03 -25.99 10.91
C ASN A 61 -19.06 -27.13 10.92
N LYS A 62 -18.69 -28.29 11.50
CA LYS A 62 -19.59 -29.46 11.63
C LYS A 62 -20.86 -29.19 12.43
N GLN A 63 -20.86 -28.16 13.29
CA GLN A 63 -22.01 -27.73 14.10
C GLN A 63 -22.86 -26.66 13.38
N ARG A 64 -22.69 -26.50 12.06
CA ARG A 64 -23.39 -25.50 11.21
C ARG A 64 -23.20 -24.05 11.66
N ARG A 65 -22.13 -23.75 12.40
CA ARG A 65 -21.75 -22.37 12.77
C ARG A 65 -20.81 -21.78 11.72
N LYS A 66 -21.09 -20.54 11.28
CA LYS A 66 -20.32 -19.78 10.28
C LYS A 66 -19.18 -19.03 11.00
N TYR A 67 -17.94 -19.42 10.74
CA TYR A 67 -16.74 -18.76 11.26
C TYR A 67 -16.06 -17.97 10.16
N TYR A 68 -15.68 -16.73 10.46
CA TYR A 68 -14.97 -15.86 9.54
C TYR A 68 -13.46 -15.96 9.80
N HIS A 69 -12.66 -15.84 8.75
CA HIS A 69 -11.19 -15.82 8.81
C HIS A 69 -10.62 -14.96 7.68
N ILE A 70 -9.42 -14.43 7.89
CA ILE A 70 -8.66 -13.69 6.87
C ILE A 70 -8.17 -14.67 5.81
N THR A 71 -8.28 -14.27 4.54
CA THR A 71 -8.00 -15.09 3.35
C THR A 71 -6.63 -14.80 2.75
N GLU A 72 -6.20 -13.54 2.80
CA GLU A 72 -5.02 -13.04 2.12
C GLU A 72 -4.20 -12.16 3.07
N ASN A 73 -2.88 -12.26 2.99
CA ASN A 73 -2.00 -11.33 3.68
C ASN A 73 -1.95 -10.04 2.85
N LEU A 74 -2.56 -8.98 3.35
CA LEU A 74 -2.63 -7.71 2.64
C LEU A 74 -1.70 -6.68 3.28
N LYS A 75 -0.92 -5.97 2.47
CA LYS A 75 -0.13 -4.81 2.88
C LYS A 75 -0.67 -3.58 2.14
N LEU A 76 -0.97 -2.53 2.90
CA LEU A 76 -1.31 -1.20 2.38
C LEU A 76 -0.20 -0.24 2.81
N GLU A 77 0.40 0.44 1.86
CA GLU A 77 1.38 1.51 2.10
C GLU A 77 0.81 2.83 1.59
N VAL A 78 0.83 3.84 2.46
CA VAL A 78 0.38 5.19 2.15
C VAL A 78 1.53 6.12 2.48
N PHE A 79 2.00 6.88 1.48
CA PHE A 79 3.01 7.90 1.68
C PHE A 79 2.41 9.27 1.34
N VAL A 80 2.64 10.23 2.22
CA VAL A 80 2.14 11.60 2.06
C VAL A 80 3.24 12.59 2.42
N SER A 81 3.56 13.47 1.48
CA SER A 81 4.44 14.61 1.67
C SER A 81 3.85 15.84 0.95
N PRO A 82 4.39 17.05 1.15
CA PRO A 82 3.97 18.23 0.38
C PRO A 82 4.09 18.05 -1.14
N TYR A 83 4.92 17.11 -1.60
CA TYR A 83 5.25 16.93 -3.01
C TYR A 83 4.71 15.63 -3.61
N SER A 84 4.32 14.65 -2.78
CA SER A 84 3.91 13.33 -3.25
C SER A 84 2.77 12.74 -2.41
N TYR A 85 1.89 12.02 -3.10
CA TYR A 85 0.88 11.16 -2.50
C TYR A 85 0.91 9.84 -3.25
N THR A 86 1.29 8.76 -2.57
CA THR A 86 1.25 7.42 -3.15
C THR A 86 0.48 6.48 -2.25
N MET A 87 -0.21 5.52 -2.88
CA MET A 87 -0.97 4.50 -2.19
C MET A 87 -0.82 3.19 -2.94
N GLU A 88 -0.18 2.23 -2.29
CA GLU A 88 0.15 0.94 -2.87
C GLU A 88 -0.47 -0.19 -2.05
N THR A 89 -1.05 -1.16 -2.74
CA THR A 89 -1.65 -2.34 -2.11
C THR A 89 -0.99 -3.58 -2.67
N CYS A 90 -0.41 -4.39 -1.79
CA CYS A 90 0.35 -5.58 -2.15
C CYS A 90 -0.20 -6.79 -1.41
N THR A 91 -0.45 -7.89 -2.14
CA THR A 91 -0.76 -9.18 -1.53
C THR A 91 0.54 -9.91 -1.23
N VAL A 92 0.79 -10.22 0.04
CA VAL A 92 2.00 -10.91 0.51
C VAL A 92 1.80 -12.41 0.37
N LEU A 93 2.34 -12.98 -0.70
CA LEU A 93 2.28 -14.42 -0.94
C LEU A 93 3.08 -15.17 0.13
N GLN A 94 2.45 -16.18 0.74
CA GLN A 94 3.19 -17.15 1.52
C GLN A 94 4.12 -17.91 0.57
N GLN A 95 5.41 -17.97 0.89
CA GLN A 95 6.32 -18.84 0.17
C GLN A 95 5.95 -20.30 0.51
N PRO A 96 5.51 -21.11 -0.46
CA PRO A 96 5.26 -22.52 -0.20
C PRO A 96 6.60 -23.15 0.15
N GLN A 97 6.80 -23.54 1.41
CA GLN A 97 7.94 -24.39 1.73
C GLN A 97 7.75 -25.74 1.03
N SER A 98 8.78 -26.19 0.32
CA SER A 98 8.79 -27.40 -0.51
C SER A 98 8.56 -28.70 0.27
N GLU A 99 8.46 -28.66 1.59
CA GLU A 99 7.98 -29.77 2.41
C GLU A 99 7.01 -29.20 3.45
N LYS A 100 5.73 -29.55 3.35
CA LYS A 100 4.78 -29.27 4.45
C LYS A 100 5.35 -29.94 5.71
N PRO A 101 5.67 -29.20 6.79
CA PRO A 101 5.98 -29.81 8.07
C PRO A 101 4.81 -30.74 8.40
N LYS A 102 5.10 -32.03 8.65
CA LYS A 102 4.08 -32.99 9.10
C LYS A 102 3.33 -32.32 10.24
N SER A 103 2.00 -32.20 10.10
CA SER A 103 1.11 -31.73 11.17
C SER A 103 1.61 -32.29 12.49
N PRO A 104 1.71 -31.49 13.58
CA PRO A 104 2.17 -31.99 14.87
C PRO A 104 1.34 -33.22 15.24
N HIS A 105 1.95 -34.40 15.11
CA HIS A 105 1.30 -35.65 15.46
C HIS A 105 1.21 -35.63 16.98
N ARG A 106 -0.02 -35.48 17.52
CA ARG A 106 -0.32 -35.73 18.94
C ARG A 106 -0.18 -37.23 19.21
N GLY A 107 1.06 -37.72 19.23
CA GLY A 107 1.43 -39.00 19.83
C GLY A 107 2.08 -38.76 21.20
N PRO A 108 2.24 -39.79 22.05
CA PRO A 108 2.81 -39.67 23.40
C PRO A 108 4.31 -39.34 23.45
N THR A 109 4.89 -38.82 22.36
CA THR A 109 6.33 -38.75 22.15
C THR A 109 6.83 -37.32 22.10
N ASP A 110 7.47 -36.94 23.21
CA ASP A 110 8.56 -35.98 23.34
C ASP A 110 8.18 -34.48 23.20
N ASP A 111 7.46 -33.97 24.21
CA ASP A 111 7.20 -32.54 24.41
C ASP A 111 8.48 -31.69 24.32
N SER A 112 9.64 -32.25 24.70
CA SER A 112 10.94 -31.57 24.63
C SER A 112 11.33 -31.20 23.20
N LYS A 113 11.13 -32.09 22.22
CA LYS A 113 11.41 -31.81 20.80
C LYS A 113 10.48 -30.75 20.23
N SER A 114 9.21 -30.76 20.63
CA SER A 114 8.22 -29.76 20.22
C SER A 114 8.57 -28.37 20.78
N ILE A 115 8.98 -28.31 22.04
CA ILE A 115 9.42 -27.07 22.71
C ILE A 115 10.70 -26.54 22.05
N GLU A 116 11.68 -27.39 21.74
CA GLU A 116 12.92 -26.98 21.06
C GLU A 116 12.64 -26.43 19.66
N THR A 117 11.75 -27.08 18.90
CA THR A 117 11.34 -26.60 17.57
C THR A 117 10.63 -25.25 17.65
N LEU A 118 9.70 -25.08 18.60
CA LEU A 118 9.02 -23.82 18.83
C LEU A 118 9.99 -22.69 19.18
N LYS A 119 11.01 -22.96 20.01
CA LYS A 119 12.06 -21.99 20.34
C LYS A 119 12.84 -21.56 19.09
N LYS A 120 13.24 -22.51 18.24
CA LYS A 120 13.95 -22.21 16.98
C LYS A 120 13.12 -21.32 16.05
N LEU A 121 11.85 -21.68 15.83
CA LEU A 121 10.94 -20.89 14.99
C LEU A 121 10.69 -19.49 15.57
N ASN A 122 10.60 -19.36 16.88
CA ASN A 122 10.42 -18.06 17.53
C ASN A 122 11.67 -17.16 17.37
N THR A 123 12.87 -17.74 17.46
CA THR A 123 14.11 -17.00 17.17
C THR A 123 14.17 -16.55 15.72
N GLU A 124 13.86 -17.44 14.78
CA GLU A 124 13.82 -17.12 13.34
C GLU A 124 12.80 -16.01 13.03
N LEU A 125 11.61 -16.07 13.64
CA LEU A 125 10.59 -15.02 13.50
C LEU A 125 11.12 -13.67 14.00
N PHE A 126 11.78 -13.65 15.15
CA PHE A 126 12.34 -12.43 15.72
C PHE A 126 13.46 -11.82 14.84
N GLU A 127 14.31 -12.67 14.25
CA GLU A 127 15.34 -12.24 13.31
C GLU A 127 14.75 -11.64 12.03
N LEU A 128 13.72 -12.29 11.46
CA LEU A 128 13.01 -11.79 10.28
C LEU A 128 12.31 -10.46 10.55
N GLU A 129 11.67 -10.32 11.71
CA GLU A 129 11.04 -9.06 12.13
C GLU A 129 12.06 -7.94 12.32
N SER A 130 13.22 -8.25 12.91
CA SER A 130 14.32 -7.30 13.09
C SER A 130 14.83 -6.80 11.73
N ARG A 131 15.10 -7.71 10.79
CA ARG A 131 15.53 -7.36 9.43
C ARG A 131 14.49 -6.53 8.68
N ARG A 132 13.20 -6.88 8.81
CA ARG A 132 12.10 -6.09 8.22
C ARG A 132 12.09 -4.66 8.78
N ARG A 133 12.33 -4.49 10.08
CA ARG A 133 12.40 -3.18 10.74
C ARG A 133 13.57 -2.34 10.22
N GLN A 134 14.75 -2.95 10.10
CA GLN A 134 15.93 -2.29 9.54
C GLN A 134 15.71 -1.81 8.10
N LEU A 135 15.08 -2.62 7.25
CA LEU A 135 14.74 -2.21 5.89
C LEU A 135 13.74 -1.06 5.86
N ALA A 136 12.75 -1.07 6.75
CA ALA A 136 11.80 0.04 6.87
C ALA A 136 12.47 1.34 7.32
N ASP A 137 13.43 1.27 8.25
CA ASP A 137 14.19 2.44 8.69
C ASP A 137 15.05 3.02 7.56
N GLN A 138 15.67 2.14 6.76
CA GLN A 138 16.42 2.56 5.56
C GLN A 138 15.50 3.21 4.52
N GLN A 139 14.31 2.65 4.30
CA GLN A 139 13.31 3.21 3.39
C GLN A 139 12.85 4.60 3.84
N HIS A 140 12.51 4.78 5.12
CA HIS A 140 12.12 6.09 5.65
C HIS A 140 13.23 7.15 5.48
N LYS A 141 14.50 6.75 5.65
CA LYS A 141 15.62 7.67 5.43
C LYS A 141 15.68 8.16 3.98
N ILE A 142 15.53 7.25 3.02
CA ILE A 142 15.49 7.59 1.59
C ILE A 142 14.30 8.50 1.28
N GLU A 143 13.12 8.19 1.82
CA GLU A 143 11.92 9.03 1.64
C GLU A 143 12.11 10.45 2.20
N GLY A 144 12.83 10.59 3.32
CA GLY A 144 13.24 11.88 3.87
C GLY A 144 14.19 12.63 2.94
N GLU A 145 15.28 11.99 2.51
CA GLU A 145 16.25 12.57 1.57
C GLU A 145 15.59 13.01 0.26
N MET A 146 14.66 12.21 -0.28
CA MET A 146 13.87 12.58 -1.46
C MET A 146 13.00 13.81 -1.22
N THR A 147 12.39 13.92 -0.05
CA THR A 147 11.55 15.07 0.31
C THR A 147 12.38 16.35 0.43
N ASP A 148 13.58 16.26 1.00
CA ASP A 148 14.51 17.40 1.09
C ASP A 148 14.97 17.86 -0.30
N VAL A 149 15.35 16.92 -1.18
CA VAL A 149 15.72 17.24 -2.57
C VAL A 149 14.55 17.88 -3.32
N MET A 150 13.33 17.34 -3.18
CA MET A 150 12.14 17.93 -3.78
C MET A 150 11.88 19.36 -3.27
N ALA A 151 12.11 19.62 -1.98
CA ALA A 151 11.98 20.97 -1.43
C ALA A 151 12.97 21.95 -2.06
N GLU A 152 14.21 21.52 -2.29
CA GLU A 152 15.20 22.33 -3.01
C GLU A 152 14.81 22.54 -4.48
N CYS A 153 14.35 21.51 -5.18
CA CYS A 153 13.88 21.65 -6.56
C CYS A 153 12.76 22.69 -6.70
N VAL A 154 11.78 22.67 -5.80
CA VAL A 154 10.67 23.65 -5.80
C VAL A 154 11.17 25.08 -5.64
N LYS A 155 12.13 25.32 -4.73
CA LYS A 155 12.75 26.65 -4.57
C LYS A 155 13.36 27.14 -5.87
N TRP A 156 14.13 26.28 -6.55
CA TRP A 156 14.78 26.65 -7.80
C TRP A 156 13.80 26.77 -8.98
N ILE A 157 12.71 26.00 -8.99
CA ILE A 157 11.64 26.16 -9.98
C ILE A 157 11.09 27.58 -9.92
N HIS A 158 10.76 28.11 -8.73
CA HIS A 158 10.24 29.47 -8.59
C HIS A 158 11.20 30.56 -9.09
N GLU A 159 12.51 30.32 -9.08
CA GLU A 159 13.52 31.26 -9.59
C GLU A 159 13.64 31.23 -11.13
N VAL A 160 13.28 30.11 -11.77
CA VAL A 160 13.42 29.96 -13.22
C VAL A 160 12.11 30.15 -13.98
N VAL A 161 10.95 29.95 -13.38
CA VAL A 161 9.67 30.06 -14.11
C VAL A 161 9.25 31.52 -14.27
N GLU A 162 8.69 31.85 -15.43
CA GLU A 162 8.18 33.20 -15.71
C GLU A 162 6.68 33.34 -15.41
N ASN A 163 5.95 32.22 -15.40
CA ASN A 163 4.49 32.21 -15.28
C ASN A 163 3.97 30.92 -14.61
N TYR A 164 2.70 30.98 -14.17
CA TYR A 164 2.05 29.86 -13.47
C TYR A 164 1.98 28.56 -14.30
N PRO A 165 1.65 28.58 -15.62
CA PRO A 165 1.71 27.36 -16.44
C PRO A 165 3.08 26.68 -16.47
N GLU A 166 4.18 27.43 -16.59
CA GLU A 166 5.54 26.87 -16.56
C GLU A 166 5.83 26.16 -15.23
N GLU A 167 5.43 26.77 -14.11
CA GLU A 167 5.56 26.18 -12.78
C GLU A 167 4.86 24.82 -12.66
N GLU A 168 3.59 24.76 -13.03
CA GLU A 168 2.81 23.52 -12.98
C GLU A 168 3.36 22.43 -13.92
N ILE A 169 3.86 22.83 -15.10
CA ILE A 169 4.50 21.91 -16.04
C ILE A 169 5.78 21.33 -15.45
N LEU A 170 6.67 22.18 -14.93
CA LEU A 170 7.92 21.73 -14.30
C LEU A 170 7.64 20.86 -13.07
N MET A 171 6.68 21.22 -12.23
CA MET A 171 6.28 20.42 -11.08
C MET A 171 5.78 19.04 -11.47
N THR A 172 5.07 18.93 -12.60
CA THR A 172 4.56 17.65 -13.09
C THR A 172 5.68 16.81 -13.72
N VAL A 173 6.54 17.42 -14.54
CA VAL A 173 7.68 16.76 -15.21
C VAL A 173 8.74 16.31 -14.20
N LEU A 174 8.96 17.09 -13.13
CA LEU A 174 9.88 16.77 -12.03
C LEU A 174 9.51 15.46 -11.35
N LYS A 175 8.22 15.23 -11.11
CA LYS A 175 7.75 14.00 -10.46
C LYS A 175 7.89 12.77 -11.35
N LYS A 176 7.71 12.93 -12.65
CA LYS A 176 7.80 11.85 -13.64
C LYS A 176 7.91 12.42 -15.06
N PRO A 177 8.68 11.79 -15.96
CA PRO A 177 8.65 12.11 -17.39
C PRO A 177 7.21 12.06 -17.94
N GLN A 178 6.77 13.07 -18.68
CA GLN A 178 5.41 13.17 -19.23
C GLN A 178 5.43 13.38 -20.73
N ASP A 179 4.49 12.77 -21.46
CA ASP A 179 4.14 13.24 -22.81
C ASP A 179 3.11 14.38 -22.72
N MET A 180 2.96 15.14 -23.81
CA MET A 180 2.02 16.27 -23.91
C MET A 180 0.60 15.87 -23.50
N ARG A 181 0.15 14.69 -23.95
CA ARG A 181 -1.19 14.19 -23.66
C ARG A 181 -1.39 13.90 -22.18
N SER A 182 -0.43 13.26 -21.52
CA SER A 182 -0.48 12.95 -20.10
C SER A 182 -0.49 14.22 -19.26
N LEU A 183 0.30 15.21 -19.66
CA LEU A 183 0.35 16.53 -19.04
C LEU A 183 -1.00 17.26 -19.15
N SER A 184 -1.60 17.27 -20.35
CA SER A 184 -2.94 17.82 -20.60
C SER A 184 -3.99 17.20 -19.69
N MET A 185 -3.99 15.86 -19.62
CA MET A 185 -4.91 15.12 -18.75
C MET A 185 -4.68 15.39 -17.26
N SER A 186 -3.42 15.51 -16.82
CA SER A 186 -3.11 15.78 -15.41
C SER A 186 -3.47 17.20 -14.98
N MET A 187 -3.27 18.17 -15.87
CA MET A 187 -3.54 19.58 -15.58
C MET A 187 -4.99 19.97 -15.86
N GLY A 188 -5.74 19.14 -16.59
CA GLY A 188 -7.11 19.45 -17.01
C GLY A 188 -7.18 20.59 -18.03
N LEU A 189 -6.09 20.83 -18.77
CA LEU A 189 -5.94 21.91 -19.74
C LEU A 189 -5.73 21.36 -21.16
N PRO A 190 -6.32 21.98 -22.20
CA PRO A 190 -6.04 21.62 -23.59
C PRO A 190 -4.56 21.74 -23.97
N GLU A 191 -4.07 20.90 -24.88
CA GLU A 191 -2.66 20.87 -25.30
C GLU A 191 -2.14 22.23 -25.80
N TYR A 192 -2.95 22.94 -26.60
CA TYR A 192 -2.57 24.25 -27.14
C TYR A 192 -2.29 25.33 -26.07
N PHE A 193 -2.82 25.19 -24.85
CA PHE A 193 -2.52 26.11 -23.75
C PHE A 193 -1.12 25.88 -23.15
N MET A 194 -0.52 24.72 -23.39
CA MET A 194 0.78 24.34 -22.84
C MET A 194 1.90 24.42 -23.88
N GLU A 195 1.59 24.50 -25.17
CA GLU A 195 2.58 24.57 -26.26
C GLU A 195 3.58 25.72 -26.09
N GLU A 196 3.11 26.94 -25.84
CA GLU A 196 3.97 28.11 -25.64
C GLU A 196 4.82 28.01 -24.36
N PRO A 197 4.26 27.69 -23.17
CA PRO A 197 5.07 27.42 -21.98
C PRO A 197 6.12 26.32 -22.16
N ILE A 198 5.78 25.21 -22.84
CA ILE A 198 6.72 24.12 -23.11
C ILE A 198 7.84 24.58 -24.04
N ARG A 199 7.50 25.29 -25.11
CA ARG A 199 8.50 25.86 -26.03
C ARG A 199 9.43 26.83 -25.30
N SER A 200 8.89 27.73 -24.48
CA SER A 200 9.68 28.64 -23.64
C SER A 200 10.68 27.88 -22.75
N LEU A 201 10.21 26.85 -22.04
CA LEU A 201 11.05 26.02 -21.17
C LEU A 201 12.11 25.23 -21.95
N MET A 202 11.81 24.79 -23.18
CA MET A 202 12.76 24.10 -24.05
C MET A 202 13.82 25.05 -24.63
N ASP A 203 13.40 26.21 -25.12
CA ASP A 203 14.30 27.23 -25.68
C ASP A 203 15.29 27.75 -24.63
N ARG A 204 14.86 27.80 -23.36
CA ARG A 204 15.69 28.14 -22.20
C ARG A 204 16.53 26.97 -21.67
N GLY A 205 16.36 25.76 -22.22
CA GLY A 205 17.10 24.58 -21.82
C GLY A 205 16.78 24.13 -20.38
N ILE A 206 15.54 24.30 -19.92
CA ILE A 206 15.10 23.81 -18.61
C ILE A 206 14.55 22.39 -18.74
N ILE A 207 13.86 22.10 -19.84
CA ILE A 207 13.36 20.76 -20.17
C ILE A 207 13.84 20.33 -21.55
N ASN A 208 13.92 19.02 -21.74
CA ASN A 208 14.27 18.36 -22.99
C ASN A 208 13.20 17.34 -23.39
N GLU A 209 13.06 17.12 -24.69
CA GLU A 209 12.33 15.98 -25.23
C GLU A 209 13.25 14.76 -25.40
N ARG A 210 12.80 13.60 -24.92
CA ARG A 210 13.46 12.31 -25.14
C ARG A 210 12.48 11.32 -25.74
N GLN A 211 12.94 10.56 -26.73
CA GLN A 211 12.19 9.44 -27.30
C GLN A 211 12.40 8.19 -26.43
N ILE A 212 11.33 7.71 -25.80
CA ILE A 212 11.33 6.49 -24.98
C ILE A 212 10.12 5.65 -25.39
N ASN A 213 10.35 4.40 -25.81
CA ASN A 213 9.29 3.46 -26.20
C ASN A 213 8.27 4.03 -27.21
N ASN A 214 8.76 4.68 -28.28
CA ASN A 214 7.97 5.36 -29.32
C ASN A 214 7.07 6.51 -28.81
N ARG A 215 7.40 7.11 -27.66
CA ARG A 215 6.74 8.32 -27.14
C ARG A 215 7.77 9.44 -26.93
N GLN A 216 7.39 10.66 -27.25
CA GLN A 216 8.13 11.86 -26.87
C GLN A 216 7.77 12.23 -25.43
N LEU A 217 8.75 12.17 -24.54
CA LEU A 217 8.61 12.52 -23.14
C LEU A 217 9.42 13.79 -22.84
N LEU A 218 8.78 14.73 -22.16
CA LEU A 218 9.40 15.88 -21.54
C LEU A 218 10.08 15.44 -20.24
N THR A 219 11.33 15.84 -20.07
CA THR A 219 12.16 15.57 -18.89
C THR A 219 12.95 16.83 -18.53
N LEU A 220 13.19 17.08 -17.24
CA LEU A 220 14.21 18.04 -16.83
C LEU A 220 15.58 17.63 -17.38
N ILE A 221 16.42 18.60 -17.72
CA ILE A 221 17.78 18.37 -18.25
C ILE A 221 18.68 17.72 -17.20
#